data_AF-A0A956U2M3-F1
#
_entry.id   AF-A0A956U2M3-F1
#
_cell.length_a   1.000
_cell.length_b   1.000
_cell.length_c   1.000
_cell.angle_alpha   90.00
_cell.angle_beta   90.00
_cell.angle_gamma   90.00
#
_symmetry.space_group_name_H-M   'P 1'
#
loop_
_entity.id
_entity.type
_entity.pdbx_description
1 polymer ?
#
loop_
_entity_poly.entity_id
_entity_poly.type
_entity_poly.pdbx_seq_one_letter_code
_entity_poly.pdbx_strand_id
1 'polypeptide(L)' 'MLTDTHAHLDSLEDPEGAVERARSNGVERIISISSGLESSKKTLAFA' A
#
# COMPACT_ATOMS: atom_id res chain seq x y z
N MET A 1 -8.50 14.87 -4.98
CA MET A 1 -8.16 13.94 -3.89
C MET A 1 -8.75 12.57 -4.15
N LEU A 2 -7.95 11.71 -4.80
CA LEU A 2 -8.24 10.29 -4.94
C LEU A 2 -7.50 9.54 -3.82
N THR A 3 -8.25 8.81 -3.00
CA THR A 3 -7.71 7.96 -1.93
C THR A 3 -8.05 6.52 -2.25
N ASP A 4 -7.03 5.67 -2.33
CA ASP A 4 -7.23 4.23 -2.27
C ASP A 4 -7.44 3.83 -0.80
N THR A 5 -8.64 3.44 -0.45
CA THR A 5 -9.00 3.09 0.93
C THR A 5 -8.73 1.63 1.27
N HIS A 6 -8.32 0.79 0.30
CA HIS A 6 -8.09 -0.63 0.52
C HIS A 6 -7.05 -1.20 -0.45
N ALA A 7 -5.79 -1.26 0.00
CA ALA A 7 -4.70 -1.90 -0.76
C ALA A 7 -3.94 -2.92 0.08
N HIS A 8 -3.74 -4.13 -0.41
CA HIS A 8 -2.90 -5.15 0.23
C HIS A 8 -1.44 -5.02 -0.24
N LEU A 9 -0.75 -3.94 0.17
CA LEU A 9 0.61 -3.65 -0.33
C LEU A 9 1.63 -4.72 0.07
N ASP A 10 1.46 -5.34 1.24
CA ASP A 10 2.33 -6.41 1.75
C ASP A 10 2.27 -7.71 0.95
N SER A 11 1.29 -7.84 0.07
CA SER A 11 1.08 -8.99 -0.83
C SER A 11 1.64 -8.75 -2.24
N LEU A 12 2.17 -7.55 -2.51
CA LEU A 12 2.78 -7.21 -3.78
C LEU A 12 4.27 -7.59 -3.77
N GLU A 13 4.77 -8.04 -4.92
CA GLU A 13 6.21 -8.27 -5.13
C GLU A 13 7.02 -6.97 -5.11
N ASP A 14 6.41 -5.87 -5.60
CA ASP A 14 6.98 -4.53 -5.69
C ASP A 14 5.99 -3.49 -5.12
N PRO A 15 5.90 -3.35 -3.78
CA PRO A 15 5.00 -2.39 -3.14
C PRO A 15 5.40 -0.93 -3.40
N GLU A 16 6.70 -0.63 -3.41
CA GLU A 16 7.24 0.72 -3.65
C GLU A 16 6.89 1.21 -5.06
N GLY A 17 7.17 0.41 -6.08
CA GLY A 17 6.83 0.77 -7.46
C GLY A 17 5.31 0.82 -7.69
N ALA A 18 4.51 0.04 -6.96
CA ALA A 18 3.06 0.17 -6.99
C ALA A 18 2.59 1.52 -6.47
N VAL A 19 3.18 2.03 -5.38
CA VAL A 19 2.88 3.37 -4.85
C VAL A 19 3.27 4.47 -5.85
N GLU A 20 4.44 4.37 -6.48
CA GLU A 20 4.88 5.36 -7.49
C GLU A 20 3.97 5.36 -8.73
N ARG A 21 3.52 4.19 -9.19
CA ARG A 21 2.55 4.08 -10.28
C ARG A 21 1.19 4.64 -9.90
N ALA A 22 0.71 4.38 -8.68
CA ALA A 22 -0.54 4.92 -8.16
C ALA A 22 -0.50 6.45 -8.09
N ARG A 23 0.61 7.00 -7.57
CA ARG A 23 0.87 8.44 -7.53
C ARG A 23 0.86 9.06 -8.92
N SER A 24 1.51 8.42 -9.89
CA SER A 24 1.56 8.88 -11.28
C SER A 24 0.17 8.90 -11.96
N ASN A 25 -0.81 8.17 -11.43
CA ASN A 25 -2.20 8.15 -11.88
C ASN A 25 -3.15 8.99 -11.01
N GLY A 26 -2.60 9.82 -10.12
CA GLY A 26 -3.39 10.77 -9.33
C GLY A 26 -3.93 10.24 -8.01
N VAL A 27 -3.52 9.06 -7.54
CA VAL A 27 -3.79 8.59 -6.17
C VAL A 27 -2.93 9.40 -5.21
N GLU A 28 -3.57 10.13 -4.31
CA GLU A 28 -2.90 11.03 -3.35
C GLU A 28 -2.64 10.36 -2.00
N ARG A 29 -3.45 9.35 -1.63
CA ARG A 29 -3.36 8.62 -0.35
C ARG A 29 -3.72 7.16 -0.56
N ILE A 30 -3.07 6.28 0.21
CA ILE A 30 -3.32 4.84 0.22
C ILE A 30 -3.46 4.39 1.66
N ILE A 31 -4.49 3.59 1.96
CA ILE A 31 -4.63 2.86 3.21
C ILE A 31 -4.25 1.40 2.96
N SER A 32 -3.13 0.97 3.54
CA SER A 32 -2.67 -0.42 3.42
C SER A 32 -3.41 -1.32 4.42
N ILE A 33 -3.91 -2.45 3.96
CA ILE A 33 -4.68 -3.41 4.74
C ILE A 33 -3.86 -4.68 4.94
N SER A 34 -3.69 -5.06 6.20
CA SER A 34 -3.00 -6.30 6.58
C SER A 34 -4.00 -7.41 6.91
N SER A 35 -3.64 -8.65 6.60
CA SER A 35 -4.48 -9.83 6.83
C SER A 35 -4.26 -10.52 8.19
N GLY A 36 -3.30 -10.04 8.98
CA GLY A 36 -2.97 -10.57 10.31
C GLY A 36 -1.67 -9.99 10.87
N LEU A 37 -1.22 -10.46 12.03
CA LEU A 37 -0.10 -9.86 12.76
C LEU A 37 1.21 -9.78 11.95
N GLU A 38 1.60 -10.86 11.28
CA GLU A 38 2.84 -10.87 10.47
C GLU A 38 2.72 -9.94 9.24
N SER A 39 1.54 -9.92 8.61
CA SER A 39 1.21 -8.99 7.53
C SER A 39 1.24 -7.53 8.02
N SER A 40 0.77 -7.25 9.23
CA SER A 40 0.83 -5.92 9.86
C SER A 40 2.26 -5.47 10.14
N LYS A 41 3.13 -6.37 10.62
CA LYS A 41 4.55 -6.06 10.81
C LYS A 41 5.24 -5.73 9.49
N LYS A 42 4.97 -6.50 8.43
CA LYS A 42 5.50 -6.20 7.07
C LYS A 42 4.99 -4.86 6.56
N THR A 43 3.70 -4.58 6.74
CA THR A 43 3.08 -3.31 6.33
C THR A 43 3.71 -2.11 7.07
N LEU A 44 3.94 -2.24 8.38
CA LEU A 44 4.59 -1.19 9.19
C LEU A 44 6.06 -0.97 8.85
N ALA A 45 6.76 -1.97 8.33
CA ALA A 45 8.16 -1.80 7.94
C ALA A 45 8.34 -0.96 6.66
N PHE A 46 7.29 -0.86 5.85
CA PHE A 46 7.25 -0.05 4.62
C PHE A 46 6.73 1.38 4.85
N ALA A 47 5.88 1.59 5.85
CA ALA A 47 5.21 2.86 6.15
C ALA A 47 6.05 3.81 7.01
#